data_AF-A0A0C9YZ16-F1
#
_entry.id   AF-A0A0C9YZ16-F1
#
_cell.length_a   1.000
_cell.length_b   1.000
_cell.length_c   1.000
_cell.angle_alpha   90.00
_cell.angle_beta   90.00
_cell.angle_gamma   90.00
#
_symmetry.space_group_name_H-M   'P 1'
#
loop_
_entity.id
_entity.type
_entity.pdbx_description
1 polymer ?
#
loop_
_entity_poly.entity_id
_entity_poly.type
_entity_poly.pdbx_seq_one_letter_code
_entity_poly.pdbx_strand_id
1 'polypeptide(L)'
;MSVTEPLAGEGIHVVPSFTLESGMELEQVPVAYKTWGQLSATRDNVVIIRHAFTGSADVEDWSVGTPHGLREGFRPTILFCFCANVLGLPYGTASHVTMNPYTRKSYGPEFSQTTIRDDVRSESSARTH
;
A
#
# COMPACT_ATOMS: atom_id res chain seq x y z
N MET A 1 4.61 7.69 17.62
CA MET A 1 4.57 6.98 16.34
C MET A 1 4.68 8.01 15.25
N SER A 2 5.69 7.91 14.38
CA SER A 2 5.81 8.80 13.23
C SER A 2 4.74 8.44 12.22
N VAL A 3 3.93 9.40 11.75
CA VAL A 3 2.88 9.23 10.72
C VAL A 3 3.43 8.92 9.32
N THR A 4 4.70 8.59 9.21
CA THR A 4 5.37 8.24 7.95
C THR A 4 6.00 6.85 7.99
N GLU A 5 5.96 6.18 9.14
CA GLU A 5 6.49 4.83 9.27
C GLU A 5 5.40 3.80 8.94
N PRO A 6 5.79 2.67 8.33
CA PRO A 6 4.87 1.58 8.06
C PRO A 6 4.47 0.90 9.38
N LEU A 7 3.30 0.25 9.42
CA LEU A 7 2.88 -0.49 10.61
C LEU A 7 3.77 -1.72 10.84
N ALA A 8 3.73 -2.29 12.04
CA ALA A 8 4.59 -3.41 12.41
C ALA A 8 4.38 -4.62 11.47
N GLY A 9 5.46 -5.04 10.78
CA GLY A 9 5.42 -6.16 9.83
C GLY A 9 5.05 -5.78 8.40
N GLU A 10 4.83 -4.50 8.11
CA GLU A 10 4.68 -3.98 6.75
C GLU A 10 6.07 -3.66 6.12
N GLY A 11 6.23 -3.96 4.84
CA GLY A 11 7.36 -3.55 4.03
C GLY A 11 7.07 -2.23 3.31
N ILE A 12 8.13 -1.53 2.89
CA ILE A 12 8.02 -0.36 2.00
C ILE A 12 8.69 -0.68 0.66
N HIS A 13 7.95 -0.47 -0.42
CA HIS A 13 8.50 -0.39 -1.76
C HIS A 13 8.58 1.07 -2.18
N VAL A 14 9.76 1.53 -2.63
CA VAL A 14 9.93 2.92 -3.10
C VAL A 14 9.88 2.94 -4.62
N VAL A 15 8.87 3.59 -5.16
CA VAL A 15 8.72 3.82 -6.61
C VAL A 15 9.53 5.08 -6.97
N PRO A 16 10.52 4.99 -7.87
CA PRO A 16 11.41 6.11 -8.16
C PRO A 16 10.68 7.38 -8.65
N SER A 17 9.72 7.22 -9.55
CA SER A 17 8.83 8.29 -10.03
C SER A 17 7.43 7.72 -10.29
N PHE A 18 6.41 8.50 -9.95
CA PHE A 18 5.02 8.17 -10.14
C PHE A 18 4.22 9.40 -10.60
N THR A 19 3.62 9.32 -11.79
CA THR A 19 2.73 10.38 -12.30
C THR A 19 1.28 10.08 -11.95
N LEU A 20 0.68 10.93 -11.13
CA LEU A 20 -0.74 10.90 -10.79
C LEU A 20 -1.62 11.24 -12.00
N GLU A 21 -2.90 10.86 -11.98
CA GLU A 21 -3.88 11.28 -13.00
C GLU A 21 -4.01 12.80 -13.12
N SER A 22 -3.74 13.54 -12.04
CA SER A 22 -3.69 15.00 -12.05
C SER A 22 -2.54 15.59 -12.86
N GLY A 23 -1.59 14.76 -13.32
CA GLY A 23 -0.37 15.18 -14.00
C GLY A 23 0.78 15.55 -13.04
N MET A 24 0.54 15.52 -11.73
CA MET A 24 1.60 15.71 -10.74
C MET A 24 2.56 14.52 -10.75
N GLU A 25 3.85 14.81 -10.83
CA GLU A 25 4.90 13.82 -10.67
C GLU A 25 5.38 13.80 -9.22
N LEU A 26 5.38 12.61 -8.63
CA LEU A 26 5.90 12.34 -7.31
C LEU A 26 7.19 11.53 -7.46
N GLU A 27 8.21 11.86 -6.67
CA GLU A 27 9.47 11.11 -6.64
C GLU A 27 9.69 10.39 -5.33
N GLN A 28 10.42 9.28 -5.40
CA GLN A 28 10.74 8.41 -4.27
C GLN A 28 9.49 8.08 -3.44
N VAL A 29 8.45 7.63 -4.14
CA VAL A 29 7.11 7.40 -3.58
C VAL A 29 7.13 6.12 -2.76
N PRO A 30 7.03 6.19 -1.42
CA PRO A 30 6.91 4.98 -0.64
C PRO A 30 5.51 4.39 -0.81
N VAL A 31 5.44 3.07 -0.89
CA VAL A 31 4.23 2.27 -0.91
C VAL A 31 4.38 1.22 0.18
N ALA A 32 3.62 1.37 1.26
CA ALA A 32 3.58 0.39 2.34
C ALA A 32 2.71 -0.79 1.94
N TYR A 33 3.20 -2.00 2.18
CA TYR A 33 2.50 -3.23 1.83
C TYR A 33 2.76 -4.34 2.86
N LYS A 34 1.87 -5.32 2.90
CA LYS A 34 2.03 -6.53 3.69
C LYS A 34 1.63 -7.75 2.88
N THR A 35 2.35 -8.84 3.10
CA THR A 35 2.14 -10.10 2.40
C THR A 35 1.93 -11.25 3.38
N TRP A 36 1.11 -12.22 2.98
CA TRP A 36 0.89 -13.45 3.73
C TRP A 36 0.97 -14.66 2.80
N GLY A 37 1.45 -15.78 3.34
CA GLY A 37 1.63 -17.01 2.59
C GLY A 37 2.91 -17.01 1.74
N GLN A 38 2.95 -17.89 0.74
CA GLN A 38 4.13 -18.09 -0.11
C GLN A 38 3.74 -18.05 -1.59
N LEU A 39 4.49 -17.26 -2.36
CA LEU A 39 4.33 -17.17 -3.81
C LEU A 39 4.72 -18.49 -4.48
N SER A 40 3.85 -19.03 -5.34
CA SER A 40 4.15 -20.22 -6.13
C SER A 40 5.24 -19.92 -7.16
N ALA A 41 5.98 -20.96 -7.60
CA ALA A 41 7.01 -20.81 -8.63
C ALA A 41 6.45 -20.25 -9.95
N THR A 42 5.20 -20.60 -10.27
CA THR A 42 4.45 -20.12 -11.46
C THR A 42 3.76 -18.77 -11.25
N ARG A 43 3.75 -18.24 -10.02
CA ARG A 43 3.11 -16.98 -9.61
C ARG A 43 1.61 -16.90 -9.95
N ASP A 44 0.94 -18.04 -9.95
CA ASP A 44 -0.49 -18.21 -10.26
C ASP A 44 -1.39 -18.18 -9.03
N ASN A 45 -0.82 -18.08 -7.83
CA ASN A 45 -1.55 -18.14 -6.55
C ASN A 45 -1.67 -16.77 -5.85
N VAL A 46 -1.55 -15.65 -6.59
CA VAL A 46 -1.57 -14.29 -6.04
C VAL A 46 -2.98 -13.75 -5.89
N VAL A 47 -3.33 -13.29 -4.69
CA VAL A 47 -4.54 -12.50 -4.44
C VAL A 47 -4.18 -11.12 -3.92
N ILE A 48 -4.72 -10.08 -4.57
CA ILE A 48 -4.58 -8.70 -4.15
C ILE A 48 -5.79 -8.32 -3.30
N ILE A 49 -5.55 -7.91 -2.07
CA ILE A 49 -6.54 -7.41 -1.13
C ILE A 49 -6.46 -5.89 -1.14
N ARG A 50 -7.63 -5.24 -1.22
CA ARG A 50 -7.74 -3.80 -1.04
C ARG A 50 -8.53 -3.51 0.22
N HIS A 51 -8.00 -2.59 1.03
CA HIS A 51 -8.63 -2.19 2.27
C HIS A 51 -9.70 -1.10 2.02
N ALA A 52 -10.58 -0.88 3.00
CA ALA A 52 -11.56 0.21 2.96
C ALA A 52 -10.89 1.58 3.24
N PHE A 53 -11.63 2.68 3.12
CA PHE A 53 -11.08 4.06 3.18
C PHE A 53 -10.19 4.35 4.40
N THR A 54 -10.53 3.84 5.58
CA THR A 54 -9.75 4.00 6.83
C THR A 54 -8.93 2.76 7.20
N GLY A 55 -8.87 1.77 6.32
CA GLY A 55 -8.09 0.56 6.53
C GLY A 55 -6.61 0.80 6.25
N SER A 56 -5.79 -0.19 6.59
CA SER A 56 -4.36 -0.22 6.31
C SER A 56 -3.98 -1.49 5.54
N ALA A 57 -2.72 -1.58 5.14
CA ALA A 57 -2.15 -2.73 4.48
C ALA A 57 -2.19 -3.95 5.40
N ASP A 58 -2.23 -3.77 6.73
CA ASP A 58 -2.45 -4.86 7.68
C ASP A 58 -3.91 -5.35 7.75
N VAL A 59 -4.22 -6.32 6.90
CA VAL A 59 -5.53 -6.97 6.84
C VAL A 59 -5.89 -7.72 8.13
N GLU A 60 -4.91 -8.22 8.89
CA GLU A 60 -5.20 -8.94 10.14
C GLU A 60 -5.76 -8.00 11.22
N ASP A 61 -5.35 -6.73 11.21
CA ASP A 61 -5.78 -5.73 12.17
C ASP A 61 -7.28 -5.40 12.04
N TRP A 62 -7.76 -5.20 10.81
CA TRP A 62 -9.14 -4.80 10.57
C TRP A 62 -10.10 -5.94 10.19
N SER A 63 -9.60 -7.16 9.95
CA SER A 63 -10.46 -8.32 9.66
C SER A 63 -11.00 -9.02 10.91
N VAL A 64 -10.62 -8.58 12.12
CA VAL A 64 -11.12 -9.11 13.39
C VAL A 64 -12.65 -8.95 13.46
N GLY A 65 -13.37 -10.07 13.51
CA GLY A 65 -14.84 -10.09 13.60
C GLY A 65 -15.58 -10.23 12.28
N THR A 66 -14.88 -10.28 11.14
CA THR A 66 -15.49 -10.63 9.85
C THR A 66 -15.72 -12.14 9.80
N PRO A 67 -16.95 -12.64 9.48
CA PRO A 67 -17.14 -14.06 9.19
C PRO A 67 -16.21 -14.44 8.04
N HIS A 68 -15.32 -15.41 8.24
CA HIS A 68 -14.25 -15.77 7.29
C HIS A 68 -13.10 -14.75 7.18
N GLY A 69 -12.61 -14.21 8.31
CA GLY A 69 -11.37 -13.43 8.36
C GLY A 69 -10.17 -14.14 7.69
N LEU A 70 -9.01 -13.48 7.60
CA LEU A 70 -7.84 -13.94 6.81
C LEU A 70 -7.41 -15.41 7.06
N ARG A 71 -7.75 -16.00 8.21
CA ARG A 71 -7.45 -17.40 8.57
C ARG A 71 -8.50 -18.40 8.07
N GLU A 72 -9.75 -17.97 7.90
CA GLU A 72 -10.88 -18.81 7.51
C GLU A 72 -11.34 -18.60 6.06
N GLY A 73 -11.30 -17.37 5.54
CA GLY A 73 -11.66 -17.06 4.15
C GLY A 73 -10.48 -17.10 3.18
N PHE A 74 -9.31 -16.67 3.64
CA PHE A 74 -8.07 -16.83 2.89
C PHE A 74 -7.33 -18.05 3.43
N ARG A 75 -6.83 -18.90 2.52
CA ARG A 75 -5.97 -20.03 2.88
C ARG A 75 -4.53 -19.61 2.56
N PRO A 76 -3.83 -18.89 3.45
CA PRO A 76 -2.47 -18.43 3.19
C PRO A 76 -1.46 -19.59 3.03
N THR A 77 -1.87 -20.83 3.33
CA THR A 77 -1.10 -22.05 3.04
C THR A 77 -1.05 -22.40 1.55
N ILE A 78 -1.98 -21.90 0.73
CA ILE A 78 -2.04 -22.16 -0.72
C ILE A 78 -2.02 -20.88 -1.55
N LEU A 79 -2.51 -19.77 -1.00
CA LEU A 79 -2.56 -18.47 -1.65
C LEU A 79 -1.49 -17.54 -1.09
N PHE A 80 -0.87 -16.77 -1.98
CA PHE A 80 -0.07 -15.61 -1.62
C PHE A 80 -0.97 -14.38 -1.62
N CYS A 81 -1.18 -13.78 -0.46
CA CYS A 81 -2.02 -12.59 -0.31
C CYS A 81 -1.14 -11.36 -0.22
N PHE A 82 -1.49 -10.30 -0.96
CA PHE A 82 -0.79 -9.02 -0.97
C PHE A 82 -1.80 -7.90 -0.72
N CYS A 83 -1.48 -6.97 0.17
CA CYS A 83 -2.25 -5.75 0.40
C CYS A 83 -1.29 -4.57 0.46
N ALA A 84 -1.62 -3.46 -0.21
CA ALA A 84 -0.86 -2.22 -0.13
C ALA A 84 -1.75 -1.07 0.31
N ASN A 85 -1.13 -0.10 0.99
CA ASN A 85 -1.77 1.14 1.40
C ASN A 85 -1.99 2.04 0.18
N VAL A 86 -3.20 2.60 0.08
CA VAL A 86 -3.57 3.59 -0.95
C VAL A 86 -2.82 4.92 -0.76
N LEU A 87 -2.72 5.69 -1.85
CA LEU A 87 -2.07 7.00 -1.81
C LEU A 87 -2.91 8.00 -0.99
N GLY A 88 -2.24 8.83 -0.20
CA GLY A 88 -2.88 9.81 0.67
C GLY A 88 -3.00 9.39 2.14
N LEU A 89 -2.72 8.13 2.48
CA LEU A 89 -2.73 7.66 3.87
C LEU A 89 -1.44 7.93 4.65
N PRO A 90 -1.52 8.32 5.93
CA PRO A 90 -0.36 8.59 6.78
C PRO A 90 0.22 7.32 7.43
N TYR A 91 0.25 6.20 6.69
CA TYR A 91 0.69 4.88 7.17
C TYR A 91 1.77 4.30 6.24
N GLY A 92 2.84 5.05 6.00
CA GLY A 92 3.98 4.61 5.19
C GLY A 92 3.84 4.76 3.66
N THR A 93 2.63 4.80 3.09
CA THR A 93 2.44 5.20 1.67
C THR A 93 2.50 6.73 1.51
N ALA A 94 2.89 7.20 0.32
CA ALA A 94 2.95 8.62 -0.01
C ALA A 94 1.63 9.36 0.28
N SER A 95 1.73 10.48 1.00
CA SER A 95 0.60 11.29 1.46
C SER A 95 1.02 12.73 1.77
N HIS A 96 0.09 13.53 2.28
CA HIS A 96 0.32 14.90 2.75
C HIS A 96 1.47 15.03 3.76
N VAL A 97 1.77 13.98 4.53
CA VAL A 97 2.84 14.02 5.54
C VAL A 97 4.19 13.57 4.99
N THR A 98 4.23 12.97 3.79
CA THR A 98 5.46 12.52 3.13
C THR A 98 6.35 13.70 2.79
N MET A 99 7.65 13.54 3.05
CA MET A 99 8.65 14.57 2.77
C MET A 99 8.90 14.68 1.26
N ASN A 100 8.74 15.89 0.73
CA ASN A 100 9.12 16.21 -0.64
C ASN A 100 10.66 16.27 -0.72
N PRO A 101 11.30 15.49 -1.62
CA PRO A 101 12.76 15.41 -1.71
C PRO A 101 13.39 16.74 -2.16
N TYR A 102 12.66 17.56 -2.92
CA TYR A 102 13.11 18.84 -3.44
C TYR A 102 13.05 19.96 -2.40
N THR A 103 11.91 20.09 -1.73
CA THR A 103 11.68 21.19 -0.79
C THR A 103 12.10 20.86 0.64
N ARG A 104 12.36 19.58 0.93
CA ARG A 104 12.66 19.04 2.28
C ARG A 104 11.56 19.35 3.31
N LYS A 105 10.35 19.60 2.84
CA LYS A 105 9.13 19.81 3.64
C LYS A 105 8.11 18.73 3.30
N SER A 106 7.21 18.42 4.22
CA SER A 106 6.07 17.56 3.88
C SER A 106 5.23 18.21 2.76
N TYR A 107 4.68 17.41 1.85
CA TYR A 107 3.86 17.92 0.75
C TYR A 107 2.68 18.77 1.25
N GLY A 108 2.07 18.37 2.37
CA GLY A 108 0.97 19.08 3.01
C GLY A 108 -0.18 19.34 2.02
N PRO A 109 -0.61 20.61 1.85
CA PRO A 109 -1.68 20.97 0.92
C PRO A 109 -1.28 20.88 -0.55
N GLU A 110 0.02 20.76 -0.87
CA GLU A 110 0.50 20.61 -2.24
C GLU A 110 0.37 19.17 -2.74
N PHE A 111 0.09 18.20 -1.85
CA PHE A 111 -0.15 16.83 -2.29
C PHE A 111 -1.46 16.79 -3.10
N SER A 112 -1.35 16.42 -4.37
CA SER A 112 -2.49 16.41 -5.29
C SER A 112 -3.55 15.38 -4.88
N GLN A 113 -4.78 15.61 -5.33
CA GLN A 113 -5.84 14.62 -5.19
C GLN A 113 -5.47 13.35 -5.93
N THR A 114 -5.59 12.22 -5.23
CA THR A 114 -5.36 10.89 -5.77
C THR A 114 -6.68 10.29 -6.25
N THR A 115 -6.60 9.36 -7.19
CA THR A 115 -7.74 8.65 -7.73
C THR A 115 -7.61 7.15 -7.47
N ILE A 116 -8.73 6.41 -7.59
CA ILE A 116 -8.71 4.94 -7.55
C ILE A 116 -7.78 4.36 -8.63
N ARG A 117 -7.63 5.05 -9.77
CA ARG A 117 -6.72 4.60 -10.84
C ARG A 117 -5.26 4.76 -10.43
N ASP A 118 -4.93 5.83 -9.70
CA ASP A 118 -3.59 6.01 -9.12
C ASP A 118 -3.28 4.94 -8.09
N ASP A 119 -4.26 4.57 -7.25
CA ASP A 119 -4.09 3.48 -6.27
C ASP A 119 -3.79 2.14 -6.96
N VAL A 120 -4.58 1.76 -7.99
CA VAL A 120 -4.36 0.53 -8.76
C VAL A 120 -2.98 0.53 -9.45
N ARG A 121 -2.54 1.68 -9.97
CA ARG A 121 -1.23 1.81 -10.61
C ARG A 121 -0.09 1.72 -9.59
N SER A 122 -0.27 2.30 -8.41
CA SER A 122 0.67 2.22 -7.29
C SER A 122 0.82 0.77 -6.81
N GLU A 123 -0.29 0.07 -6.56
CA GLU A 123 -0.32 -1.34 -6.21
C GLU A 123 0.38 -2.22 -7.26
N SER A 124 0.12 -1.97 -8.54
CA SER A 124 0.73 -2.70 -9.66
C SER A 124 2.26 -2.56 -9.67
N SER A 125 2.80 -1.39 -9.30
CA SER A 125 4.25 -1.17 -9.21
C SER A 125 4.90 -1.99 -8.07
N ALA A 126 4.20 -2.11 -6.94
CA ALA A 126 4.63 -2.86 -5.77
C ALA A 126 4.52 -4.39 -5.95
N ARG A 127 3.69 -4.88 -6.88
CA ARG A 127 3.45 -6.32 -7.16
C ARG A 127 4.71 -7.10 -7.59
N THR A 128 5.79 -6.41 -7.98
CA THR A 128 6.99 -7.04 -8.55
C THR A 128 7.89 -7.76 -7.53
N HIS A 129 7.54 -7.74 -6.23
CA HIS A 129 8.33 -8.29 -5.12
C HIS A 129 7.52 -9.32 -4.34
#